data_AF-A0A2D4H2G3-F1
#
_entry.id   AF-A0A2D4H2G3-F1
#
_cell.length_a   1.000
_cell.length_b   1.000
_cell.length_c   1.000
_cell.angle_alpha   90.00
_cell.angle_beta   90.00
_cell.angle_gamma   90.00
#
_symmetry.space_group_name_H-M   'P 1'
#
loop_
_entity.id
_entity.type
_entity.pdbx_description
1 polymer ?
#
loop_
_entity_poly.entity_id
_entity_poly.type
_entity_poly.pdbx_seq_one_letter_code
_entity_poly.pdbx_strand_id
1 'polypeptide(L)'
;VQTLATKIDARIAQHIQELSVCSDSNNPEDCITPLMRFLEQELQYLNMNLVQENFNSLLELLWNHTLDLLKDATKQEVEKLDYFRKLQFALQSLELCFHGEGCGLSKDALHTPAFIALEKKLDLCSSTSRKLIEKYFSARIQQQEEATPEKYGAVTIKAFYRHSEQKLYIEVLNAVNLLPMDSNGKRTFGLNS
;
A
#
# COMPACT_ATOMS: atom_id res chain seq x y z
N VAL A 1 16.35 19.06 -24.15
CA VAL A 1 15.39 18.20 -23.42
C VAL A 1 16.10 17.35 -22.35
N GLN A 2 17.09 16.53 -22.70
CA GLN A 2 17.85 15.70 -21.73
C GLN A 2 18.40 16.47 -20.52
N THR A 3 19.00 17.64 -20.74
CA THR A 3 19.60 18.48 -19.68
C THR A 3 18.58 19.06 -18.69
N LEU A 4 17.34 19.28 -19.16
CA LEU A 4 16.24 19.80 -18.34
C LEU A 4 15.66 18.67 -17.47
N ALA A 5 15.44 17.49 -18.06
CA ALA A 5 15.00 16.30 -17.32
C ALA A 5 15.96 15.95 -16.17
N THR A 6 17.27 15.90 -16.44
CA THR A 6 18.28 15.65 -15.39
C THR A 6 18.30 16.69 -14.28
N LYS A 7 17.97 17.95 -14.59
CA LYS A 7 17.91 19.03 -13.61
C LYS A 7 16.66 18.93 -12.74
N ILE A 8 15.52 18.56 -13.34
CA ILE A 8 14.26 18.30 -12.64
C ILE A 8 14.42 17.08 -11.72
N ASP A 9 14.97 15.98 -12.21
CA ASP A 9 15.25 14.77 -11.41
C ASP A 9 16.13 15.08 -10.19
N ALA A 10 17.25 15.78 -10.39
CA ALA A 10 18.13 16.15 -9.29
C ALA A 10 17.42 17.01 -8.23
N ARG A 11 16.51 17.89 -8.66
CA ARG A 11 15.72 18.76 -7.76
C ARG A 11 14.64 17.98 -7.01
N ILE A 12 13.98 17.01 -7.66
CA ILE A 12 13.03 16.08 -7.03
C ILE A 12 13.75 15.26 -5.97
N ALA A 13 14.91 14.68 -6.30
CA ALA A 13 15.71 13.92 -5.35
C ALA A 13 16.14 14.75 -4.14
N GLN A 14 16.58 15.99 -4.37
CA GLN A 14 16.93 16.92 -3.29
C GLN A 14 15.72 17.20 -2.38
N HIS A 15 14.54 17.47 -2.94
CA HIS A 15 13.34 17.75 -2.14
C HIS A 15 12.84 16.52 -1.38
N ILE A 16 12.96 15.32 -1.93
CA ILE A 16 12.61 14.08 -1.21
C ILE A 16 13.57 13.83 -0.04
N GLN A 17 14.86 14.18 -0.20
CA GLN A 17 15.81 14.19 0.92
C GLN A 17 15.46 15.25 1.96
N GLU A 18 15.11 16.47 1.54
CA GLU A 18 14.69 17.55 2.44
C GLU A 18 13.39 17.20 3.19
N LEU A 19 12.42 16.54 2.52
CA LEU A 19 11.22 15.97 3.13
C LEU A 19 11.57 14.96 4.23
N SER A 20 12.64 14.18 4.02
CA SER A 20 13.11 13.20 4.99
C SER A 20 13.79 13.82 6.21
N VAL A 21 14.36 15.02 6.05
CA VAL A 21 15.03 15.77 7.12
C VAL A 21 14.11 16.82 7.77
N CYS A 22 12.96 17.13 7.16
CA CYS A 22 11.97 18.10 7.64
C CYS A 22 11.48 17.72 9.05
N SER A 23 11.63 18.65 10.01
CA SER A 23 11.34 18.42 11.42
C SER A 23 9.93 17.87 11.66
N ASP A 24 9.77 17.06 12.71
CA ASP A 24 8.49 16.44 13.09
C ASP A 24 7.40 17.47 13.51
N SER A 25 7.76 18.75 13.65
CA SER A 25 6.88 19.85 14.05
C SER A 25 6.08 20.49 12.90
N ASN A 26 6.51 20.28 11.65
CA ASN A 26 5.91 20.96 10.50
C ASN A 26 4.83 20.08 9.86
N ASN A 27 3.72 20.67 9.42
CA ASN A 27 2.68 19.91 8.75
C ASN A 27 3.28 19.23 7.49
N PRO A 28 2.85 18.00 7.17
CA PRO A 28 3.30 17.30 5.97
C PRO A 28 3.07 18.12 4.69
N GLU A 29 2.01 18.93 4.67
CA GLU A 29 1.65 19.83 3.57
C GLU A 29 2.69 20.95 3.37
N ASP A 30 3.18 21.53 4.48
CA ASP A 30 4.15 22.63 4.43
C ASP A 30 5.51 22.14 3.92
N CYS A 31 5.93 20.93 4.28
CA CYS A 31 7.19 20.36 3.82
C CYS A 31 7.19 20.05 2.31
N ILE A 32 6.04 19.72 1.70
CA ILE A 32 5.99 19.37 0.27
C ILE A 32 5.64 20.53 -0.65
N THR A 33 5.01 21.58 -0.13
CA THR A 33 4.61 22.76 -0.91
C THR A 33 5.72 23.31 -1.83
N PRO A 34 7.01 23.39 -1.43
CA PRO A 34 8.09 23.83 -2.33
C PRO A 34 8.29 22.93 -3.54
N LEU A 35 8.21 21.60 -3.36
CA LEU A 35 8.34 20.62 -4.44
C LEU A 35 7.16 20.74 -5.41
N MET A 36 5.94 20.87 -4.89
CA MET A 36 4.73 21.01 -5.70
C MET A 36 4.79 22.26 -6.59
N ARG A 37 5.12 23.43 -6.03
CA ARG A 37 5.23 24.66 -6.83
C ARG A 37 6.32 24.57 -7.88
N PHE A 38 7.44 23.92 -7.57
CA PHE A 38 8.51 23.73 -8.54
C PHE A 38 8.07 22.83 -9.69
N LEU A 39 7.45 21.69 -9.38
CA LEU A 39 6.96 20.76 -10.40
C LEU A 39 5.87 21.38 -11.26
N GLU A 40 4.91 22.09 -10.67
CA GLU A 40 3.87 22.79 -11.43
C GLU A 40 4.47 23.79 -12.43
N GLN A 41 5.44 24.60 -12.01
CA GLN A 41 6.09 25.59 -12.88
C GLN A 41 6.88 24.93 -14.02
N GLU A 42 7.69 23.92 -13.72
CA GLU A 42 8.51 23.25 -14.72
C GLU A 42 7.66 22.40 -15.67
N LEU A 43 6.66 21.67 -15.17
CA LEU A 43 5.76 20.87 -15.98
C LEU A 43 4.90 21.76 -16.88
N GLN A 44 4.41 22.91 -16.39
CA GLN A 44 3.69 23.88 -17.22
C GLN A 44 4.59 24.45 -18.31
N TYR A 45 5.85 24.78 -17.99
CA TYR A 45 6.81 25.24 -18.98
C TYR A 45 7.08 24.17 -20.05
N LEU A 46 7.29 22.92 -19.65
CA LEU A 46 7.52 21.80 -20.56
C LEU A 46 6.32 21.53 -21.46
N ASN A 47 5.10 21.58 -20.91
CA ASN A 47 3.86 21.41 -21.67
C ASN A 47 3.70 22.47 -22.77
N MET A 48 4.12 23.71 -22.51
CA MET A 48 4.05 24.80 -23.50
C MET A 48 5.13 24.75 -24.57
N ASN A 49 6.28 24.11 -24.29
CA ASN A 49 7.46 24.15 -25.15
C ASN A 49 7.76 22.80 -25.85
N LEU A 50 7.05 21.73 -25.51
CA LEU A 50 7.22 20.40 -26.10
C LEU A 50 5.95 19.95 -26.83
N VAL A 51 6.14 19.11 -27.85
CA VAL A 51 5.04 18.37 -28.47
C VAL A 51 4.48 17.38 -27.44
N GLN A 52 3.16 17.22 -27.40
CA GLN A 52 2.45 16.41 -26.39
C GLN A 52 3.03 15.01 -26.20
N GLU A 53 3.42 14.32 -27.27
CA GLU A 53 3.99 12.96 -27.20
C GLU A 53 5.34 12.92 -26.48
N ASN A 54 6.19 13.92 -26.72
CA ASN A 54 7.48 14.07 -26.04
C ASN A 54 7.29 14.51 -24.59
N PHE A 55 6.29 15.36 -24.32
CA PHE A 55 5.93 15.76 -22.96
C PHE A 55 5.45 14.57 -22.14
N ASN A 56 4.52 13.76 -22.69
CA ASN A 56 4.01 12.55 -22.05
C ASN A 56 5.12 11.52 -21.79
N SER A 57 5.97 11.26 -22.78
CA SER A 57 7.11 10.34 -22.62
C SER A 57 8.07 10.78 -21.52
N LEU A 58 8.33 12.09 -21.42
CA LEU A 58 9.19 12.66 -20.38
C LEU A 58 8.51 12.61 -19.01
N LEU A 59 7.21 12.90 -18.93
CA LEU A 59 6.40 12.75 -17.71
C LEU A 59 6.43 11.32 -17.19
N GLU A 60 6.28 10.31 -18.05
CA GLU A 60 6.36 8.90 -17.64
C GLU A 60 7.72 8.55 -17.04
N LEU A 61 8.81 9.02 -17.65
CA LEU A 61 10.16 8.80 -17.14
C LEU A 61 10.36 9.47 -15.77
N LEU A 62 9.97 10.75 -15.64
CA LEU A 62 10.04 11.49 -14.39
C LEU A 62 9.18 10.83 -13.29
N TRP A 63 7.99 10.35 -13.64
CA TRP A 63 7.08 9.68 -12.70
C TRP A 63 7.69 8.40 -12.15
N ASN A 64 8.18 7.53 -13.03
CA ASN A 64 8.84 6.29 -12.62
C ASN A 64 10.06 6.54 -11.73
N HIS A 65 10.89 7.54 -12.08
CA HIS A 65 12.03 7.90 -11.26
C HIS A 65 11.61 8.44 -9.89
N THR A 66 10.57 9.27 -9.84
CA THR A 66 10.01 9.80 -8.58
C THR A 66 9.48 8.67 -7.69
N LEU A 67 8.82 7.67 -8.26
CA LEU A 67 8.36 6.48 -7.53
C LEU A 67 9.53 5.68 -6.96
N ASP A 68 10.62 5.50 -7.71
CA ASP A 68 11.82 4.83 -7.23
C ASP A 68 12.47 5.58 -6.07
N LEU A 69 12.57 6.91 -6.16
CA LEU A 69 13.09 7.76 -5.08
C LEU A 69 12.22 7.66 -3.81
N LEU A 70 10.90 7.71 -3.94
CA LEU A 70 9.98 7.54 -2.81
C LEU A 70 10.09 6.14 -2.22
N LYS A 71 10.18 5.11 -3.06
CA LYS A 71 10.38 3.72 -2.63
C LYS A 71 11.67 3.56 -1.85
N ASP A 72 12.75 4.19 -2.28
CA ASP A 72 14.02 4.19 -1.55
C ASP A 72 13.94 4.97 -0.24
N ALA A 73 13.19 6.08 -0.20
CA ALA A 73 12.91 6.80 1.05
C ALA A 73 12.17 5.88 2.06
N THR A 74 11.24 5.03 1.63
CA THR A 74 10.57 4.05 2.52
C THR A 74 11.48 2.94 3.07
N LYS A 75 12.74 2.85 2.62
CA LYS A 75 13.72 1.90 3.17
C LYS A 75 14.51 2.48 4.33
N GLN A 76 14.45 3.79 4.57
CA GLN A 76 15.11 4.39 5.72
C GLN A 76 14.48 3.82 7.00
N GLU A 77 15.31 3.33 7.93
CA GLU A 77 14.90 2.76 9.23
C GLU A 77 14.47 3.88 10.20
N VAL A 78 13.51 4.71 9.79
CA VAL A 78 12.90 5.72 10.63
C VAL A 78 11.53 5.20 11.04
N GLU A 79 11.44 4.58 12.22
CA GLU A 79 10.19 4.04 12.79
C GLU A 79 9.24 5.14 13.27
N LYS A 80 9.00 6.18 12.46
CA LYS A 80 8.09 7.28 12.80
C LYS A 80 6.85 7.23 11.90
N LEU A 81 5.68 7.06 12.52
CA LEU A 81 4.38 7.12 11.82
C LEU A 81 4.24 8.41 11.01
N ASP A 82 4.70 9.53 11.54
CA ASP A 82 4.59 10.83 10.89
C ASP A 82 5.49 10.95 9.64
N TYR A 83 6.61 10.23 9.59
CA TYR A 83 7.45 10.13 8.39
C TYR A 83 6.71 9.44 7.25
N PHE A 84 6.07 8.29 7.52
CA PHE A 84 5.28 7.58 6.52
C PHE A 84 4.04 8.36 6.09
N ARG A 85 3.43 9.13 7.00
CA ARG A 85 2.33 10.06 6.65
C ARG A 85 2.80 11.19 5.73
N LYS A 86 3.98 11.77 5.98
CA LYS A 86 4.60 12.76 5.10
C LYS A 86 4.82 12.18 3.69
N LEU A 87 5.39 10.99 3.60
CA LEU A 87 5.60 10.31 2.32
C LEU A 87 4.28 9.93 1.61
N GLN A 88 3.25 9.54 2.37
CA GLN A 88 1.93 9.25 1.80
C GLN A 88 1.27 10.50 1.21
N PHE A 89 1.29 11.60 1.96
CA PHE A 89 0.81 12.89 1.46
C PHE A 89 1.60 13.33 0.23
N ALA A 90 2.91 13.05 0.23
CA ALA A 90 3.77 13.35 -0.90
C ALA A 90 3.38 12.60 -2.16
N LEU A 91 3.18 11.29 -2.05
CA LEU A 91 2.76 10.45 -3.16
C LEU A 91 1.42 10.93 -3.76
N GLN A 92 0.44 11.25 -2.92
CA GLN A 92 -0.88 11.75 -3.36
C GLN A 92 -0.78 13.13 -4.04
N SER A 93 0.03 14.03 -3.50
CA SER A 93 0.22 15.35 -4.10
C SER A 93 0.91 15.25 -5.47
N LEU A 94 1.92 14.37 -5.57
CA LEU A 94 2.63 14.12 -6.82
C LEU A 94 1.72 13.46 -7.86
N GLU A 95 0.85 12.53 -7.47
CA GLU A 95 -0.15 11.95 -8.38
C GLU A 95 -1.03 13.04 -9.01
N LEU A 96 -1.52 13.99 -8.22
CA LEU A 96 -2.31 15.12 -8.73
C LEU A 96 -1.49 16.02 -9.68
N CYS A 97 -0.23 16.29 -9.34
CA CYS A 97 0.66 17.12 -10.14
C CYS A 97 0.96 16.50 -11.51
N PHE A 98 1.29 15.20 -11.55
CA PHE A 98 1.60 14.49 -12.79
C PHE A 98 0.36 14.17 -13.62
N HIS A 99 -0.83 14.11 -13.00
CA HIS A 99 -2.09 14.07 -13.73
C HIS A 99 -2.43 15.42 -14.38
N GLY A 100 -2.13 16.53 -13.68
CA GLY A 100 -2.24 17.89 -14.22
C GLY A 100 -3.63 18.24 -14.75
N GLU A 101 -4.69 17.88 -14.01
CA GLU A 101 -6.10 18.05 -14.41
C GLU A 101 -6.44 17.47 -15.80
N GLY A 102 -5.74 16.40 -16.21
CA GLY A 102 -5.94 15.75 -17.51
C GLY A 102 -5.04 16.27 -18.63
N CYS A 103 -4.15 17.22 -18.34
CA CYS A 103 -3.12 17.68 -19.28
C CYS A 103 -1.84 16.81 -19.25
N GLY A 104 -1.67 16.00 -18.20
CA GLY A 104 -0.53 15.11 -18.00
C GLY A 104 -0.87 13.64 -18.26
N LEU A 105 -0.40 12.76 -17.37
CA LEU A 105 -0.61 11.32 -17.49
C LEU A 105 -2.04 10.93 -17.10
N SER A 106 -2.58 9.91 -17.78
CA SER A 106 -3.85 9.30 -17.40
C SER A 106 -3.72 8.58 -16.06
N LYS A 107 -4.84 8.36 -15.35
CA LYS A 107 -4.84 7.60 -14.09
C LYS A 107 -4.29 6.18 -14.28
N ASP A 108 -4.62 5.53 -15.40
CA ASP A 108 -4.14 4.20 -15.72
C ASP A 108 -2.61 4.16 -15.91
N ALA A 109 -2.03 5.22 -16.49
CA ALA A 109 -0.58 5.36 -16.64
C ALA A 109 0.13 5.69 -15.32
N LEU A 110 -0.54 6.40 -14.40
CA LEU A 110 0.00 6.73 -13.07
C LEU A 110 -0.05 5.54 -12.13
N HIS A 111 -1.15 4.78 -12.13
CA HIS A 111 -1.40 3.62 -11.27
C HIS A 111 -0.68 2.36 -11.75
N THR A 112 0.63 2.49 -11.95
CA THR A 112 1.51 1.37 -12.26
C THR A 112 1.56 0.38 -11.09
N PRO A 113 1.95 -0.88 -11.33
CA PRO A 113 2.16 -1.85 -10.24
C PRO A 113 3.14 -1.35 -9.16
N ALA A 114 4.12 -0.52 -9.54
CA ALA A 114 5.07 0.09 -8.62
C ALA A 114 4.38 1.12 -7.71
N PHE A 115 3.52 1.97 -8.26
CA PHE A 115 2.69 2.91 -7.49
C PHE A 115 1.80 2.19 -6.50
N ILE A 116 1.03 1.19 -6.95
CA ILE A 116 0.08 0.45 -6.11
C ILE A 116 0.82 -0.25 -4.94
N ALA A 117 1.98 -0.86 -5.23
CA ALA A 117 2.79 -1.50 -4.20
C ALA A 117 3.32 -0.49 -3.17
N LEU A 118 3.77 0.69 -3.63
CA LEU A 118 4.27 1.76 -2.78
C LEU A 118 3.14 2.36 -1.92
N GLU A 119 2.00 2.68 -2.52
CA GLU A 119 0.82 3.20 -1.83
C GLU A 119 0.36 2.24 -0.74
N LYS A 120 0.24 0.94 -1.05
CA LYS A 120 -0.13 -0.09 -0.07
C LYS A 120 0.87 -0.17 1.08
N LYS A 121 2.17 -0.06 0.79
CA LYS A 121 3.22 -0.06 1.83
C LYS A 121 3.10 1.18 2.72
N LEU A 122 2.94 2.36 2.12
CA LEU A 122 2.79 3.62 2.85
C LEU A 122 1.52 3.62 3.71
N ASP A 123 0.40 3.16 3.19
CA ASP A 123 -0.87 3.05 3.92
C ASP A 123 -0.78 2.07 5.10
N LEU A 124 -0.03 0.96 4.96
CA LEU A 124 0.26 0.06 6.08
C LEU A 124 1.12 0.74 7.15
N CYS A 125 2.20 1.43 6.74
CA CYS A 125 3.15 2.05 7.64
C CYS A 125 2.64 3.36 8.29
N SER A 126 1.66 4.03 7.69
CA SER A 126 1.06 5.27 8.20
C SER A 126 -0.24 5.04 9.00
N SER A 127 -0.80 3.83 8.91
CA SER A 127 -2.04 3.45 9.60
C SER A 127 -1.82 3.26 11.09
N THR A 128 -2.80 3.70 11.89
CA THR A 128 -2.81 3.41 13.33
C THR A 128 -3.09 1.94 13.58
N SER A 129 -2.62 1.41 14.72
CA SER A 129 -2.89 0.02 15.11
C SER A 129 -4.39 -0.31 15.10
N ARG A 130 -5.24 0.64 15.49
CA ARG A 130 -6.71 0.49 15.43
C ARG A 130 -7.20 0.24 14.00
N LYS A 131 -6.78 1.07 13.05
CA LYS A 131 -7.17 0.96 11.64
C LYS A 131 -6.64 -0.34 11.00
N LEU A 132 -5.45 -0.78 11.39
CA LEU A 132 -4.88 -2.06 10.95
C LEU A 132 -5.69 -3.26 11.49
N ILE A 133 -6.09 -3.21 12.75
CA ILE A 133 -6.96 -4.23 13.36
C ILE A 133 -8.30 -4.30 12.62
N GLU A 134 -8.93 -3.15 12.35
CA GLU A 134 -10.18 -3.07 11.59
C GLU A 134 -10.03 -3.67 10.19
N LYS A 135 -9.01 -3.26 9.42
CA LYS A 135 -8.73 -3.83 8.09
C LYS A 135 -8.53 -5.34 8.12
N TYR A 136 -7.79 -5.83 9.12
CA TYR A 136 -7.56 -7.27 9.28
C TYR A 136 -8.87 -8.04 9.51
N PHE A 137 -9.72 -7.57 10.44
CA PHE A 137 -10.98 -8.24 10.71
C PHE A 137 -11.95 -8.17 9.53
N SER A 138 -12.06 -7.01 8.86
CA SER A 138 -12.88 -6.88 7.66
C SER A 138 -12.44 -7.85 6.56
N ALA A 139 -11.13 -7.97 6.30
CA ALA A 139 -10.61 -8.92 5.32
C ALA A 139 -10.89 -10.38 5.70
N ARG A 140 -10.84 -10.72 6.99
CA ARG A 140 -11.15 -12.08 7.48
C ARG A 140 -12.63 -12.41 7.35
N ILE A 141 -13.51 -11.45 7.60
CA ILE A 141 -14.96 -11.63 7.41
C ILE A 141 -15.27 -11.87 5.93
N GLN A 142 -14.72 -11.03 5.04
CA GLN A 142 -14.91 -11.22 3.60
C GLN A 142 -14.42 -12.60 3.12
N GLN A 143 -13.26 -13.06 3.59
CA GLN A 143 -12.75 -14.40 3.27
C GLN A 143 -13.69 -15.52 3.76
N GLN A 144 -14.37 -15.32 4.90
CA GLN A 144 -15.33 -16.27 5.42
C GLN A 144 -16.62 -16.29 4.60
N GLU A 145 -17.08 -15.13 4.13
CA GLU A 145 -18.27 -15.01 3.27
C GLU A 145 -18.04 -15.62 1.87
N GLU A 146 -16.84 -15.46 1.33
CA GLU A 146 -16.44 -16.04 0.02
C GLU A 146 -16.15 -17.55 0.10
N ALA A 147 -16.03 -18.12 1.31
CA ALA A 147 -15.76 -19.53 1.49
C ALA A 147 -16.94 -20.40 1.04
N THR A 148 -16.66 -21.40 0.21
CA THR A 148 -17.66 -22.35 -0.27
C THR A 148 -18.18 -23.27 0.85
N PRO A 149 -19.43 -23.75 0.78
CA PRO A 149 -20.04 -24.58 1.82
C PRO A 149 -19.23 -25.84 2.11
N GLU A 150 -19.17 -26.22 3.40
CA GLU A 150 -18.22 -27.20 3.90
C GLU A 150 -18.63 -28.64 3.56
N LYS A 151 -17.88 -29.28 2.65
CA LYS A 151 -18.06 -30.69 2.25
C LYS A 151 -17.96 -31.69 3.41
N TYR A 152 -17.27 -31.33 4.49
CA TYR A 152 -16.95 -32.21 5.62
C TYR A 152 -17.34 -31.63 6.99
N GLY A 153 -18.12 -30.55 6.99
CA GLY A 153 -18.45 -29.78 8.19
C GLY A 153 -17.48 -28.63 8.49
N ALA A 154 -17.88 -27.80 9.45
CA ALA A 154 -17.19 -26.59 9.89
C ALA A 154 -16.39 -26.83 11.16
N VAL A 155 -15.24 -26.17 11.31
CA VAL A 155 -14.57 -26.00 12.61
C VAL A 155 -14.23 -24.53 12.82
N THR A 156 -14.75 -23.96 13.89
CA THR A 156 -14.39 -22.61 14.34
C THR A 156 -13.18 -22.70 15.26
N ILE A 157 -12.08 -22.06 14.87
CA ILE A 157 -10.85 -22.02 15.64
C ILE A 157 -10.51 -20.59 16.08
N LYS A 158 -9.91 -20.48 17.26
CA LYS A 158 -9.27 -19.28 17.77
C LYS A 158 -7.77 -19.55 17.87
N ALA A 159 -6.98 -18.72 17.21
CA ALA A 159 -5.53 -18.84 17.23
C ALA A 159 -4.90 -17.56 17.79
N PHE A 160 -3.88 -17.71 18.65
CA PHE A 160 -3.06 -16.61 19.11
C PHE A 160 -1.62 -17.05 19.34
N TYR A 161 -0.67 -16.16 19.06
CA TYR A 161 0.76 -16.45 19.20
C TYR A 161 1.31 -15.79 20.46
N ARG A 162 1.92 -16.59 21.32
CA ARG A 162 2.53 -16.11 22.56
C ARG A 162 4.04 -15.97 22.37
N HIS A 163 4.50 -14.74 22.25
CA HIS A 163 5.91 -14.42 21.97
C HIS A 163 6.85 -14.87 23.09
N SER A 164 6.44 -14.79 24.36
CA SER A 164 7.26 -15.23 25.49
C SER A 164 7.58 -16.72 25.47
N GLU A 165 6.72 -17.54 24.85
CA GLU A 165 6.86 -18.99 24.78
C GLU A 165 7.26 -19.47 23.38
N GLN A 166 7.33 -18.57 22.41
CA GLN A 166 7.52 -18.87 20.98
C GLN A 166 6.58 -19.99 20.49
N LYS A 167 5.30 -19.93 20.90
CA LYS A 167 4.29 -20.96 20.62
C LYS A 167 3.01 -20.37 20.06
N LEU A 168 2.47 -21.04 19.04
CA LEU A 168 1.13 -20.80 18.50
C LEU A 168 0.11 -21.66 19.26
N TYR A 169 -0.87 -21.01 19.88
CA TYR A 169 -1.99 -21.68 20.53
C TYR A 169 -3.17 -21.69 19.57
N ILE A 170 -3.78 -22.86 19.43
CA ILE A 170 -4.98 -23.05 18.61
C ILE A 170 -6.01 -23.71 19.52
N GLU A 171 -7.14 -23.03 19.69
CA GLU A 171 -8.28 -23.50 20.45
C GLU A 171 -9.44 -23.77 19.49
N VAL A 172 -10.03 -24.95 19.58
CA VAL A 172 -11.25 -25.29 18.83
C VAL A 172 -12.44 -24.82 19.64
N LEU A 173 -13.15 -23.82 19.11
CA LEU A 173 -14.31 -23.23 19.78
C LEU A 173 -15.61 -24.00 19.49
N ASN A 174 -15.75 -24.45 18.24
CA ASN A 174 -16.95 -25.13 17.78
C ASN A 174 -16.63 -26.04 16.60
N ALA A 175 -17.40 -27.12 16.44
CA ALA A 175 -17.36 -27.97 15.28
C ALA A 175 -18.78 -28.42 14.91
N VAL A 176 -19.16 -28.26 13.65
CA VAL A 176 -20.54 -28.44 13.19
C VAL A 176 -20.57 -29.31 11.94
N ASN A 177 -21.51 -30.24 11.84
CA ASN A 177 -21.70 -31.10 10.66
C ASN A 177 -20.45 -31.90 10.26
N LEU A 178 -19.55 -32.19 11.22
CA LEU A 178 -18.36 -32.98 10.96
C LEU A 178 -18.75 -34.38 10.49
N LEU A 179 -18.29 -34.77 9.31
CA LEU A 179 -18.48 -36.11 8.80
C LEU A 179 -17.44 -37.05 9.45
N PRO A 180 -17.85 -38.09 10.19
CA PRO A 180 -16.91 -39.08 10.70
C PRO A 180 -16.28 -39.84 9.53
N MET A 181 -14.97 -39.68 9.37
CA MET A 181 -14.18 -40.32 8.31
C MET A 181 -13.59 -41.68 8.75
N ASP A 182 -13.83 -42.11 9.99
CA ASP A 182 -13.36 -43.39 10.49
C ASP A 182 -14.42 -44.49 10.30
N SER A 183 -13.96 -45.73 10.09
CA SER A 183 -14.83 -46.88 9.82
C SER A 183 -15.49 -47.45 11.08
N ASN A 184 -15.26 -46.86 12.26
CA ASN A 184 -15.72 -47.39 13.54
C ASN A 184 -17.19 -47.03 13.86
N GLY A 185 -17.77 -46.06 13.15
CA GLY A 185 -19.18 -45.65 13.30
C GLY A 185 -20.21 -46.62 12.69
N LYS A 186 -19.79 -47.71 12.05
CA LYS A 186 -20.69 -48.70 11.40
C LYS A 186 -20.91 -49.99 12.22
N ARG A 187 -20.66 -50.01 13.54
CA ARG A 187 -21.22 -51.08 14.38
C ARG A 187 -22.66 -50.75 14.73
N THR A 188 -23.54 -51.01 13.77
CA THR A 188 -24.97 -51.19 13.99
C THR A 188 -25.17 -52.22 15.10
N PHE A 189 -25.89 -51.84 16.16
CA PHE A 189 -26.53 -52.78 17.09
C PHE A 189 -27.56 -53.60 16.31
N GLY A 190 -27.11 -54.70 15.71
CA GLY A 190 -27.98 -55.80 15.31
C GLY A 190 -28.29 -56.62 16.56
N LEU A 191 -29.32 -56.22 17.31
CA LEU A 191 -30.02 -57.15 18.18
C LEU A 191 -30.76 -58.11 17.25
N ASN A 192 -30.15 -59.27 17.01
CA ASN A 192 -30.84 -60.41 16.43
C ASN A 192 -31.96 -60.85 17.40
N SER A 193 -33.12 -61.05 16.78
CA SER A 193 -34.26 -61.89 17.17
C SER A 193 -33.98 -62.96 18.22
#